data_AF-A0A550D127-F1
#
_entry.id   AF-A0A550D127-F1
#
_cell.length_a   1.000
_cell.length_b   1.000
_cell.length_c   1.000
_cell.angle_alpha   90.00
_cell.angle_beta   90.00
_cell.angle_gamma   90.00
#
_symmetry.space_group_name_H-M   'P 1'
#
loop_
_entity.id
_entity.type
_entity.pdbx_description
1 polymer ?
#
loop_
_entity_poly.entity_id
_entity_poly.type
_entity_poly.pdbx_seq_one_letter_code
_entity_poly.pdbx_strand_id
1 'polypeptide(L)'
;LDKDNIMYCNEPDSIKGFALPRVISSPLLSKTFGILRRDLGEKFDQVIFPDHELIYHVASSLSNSVNVVREELISHYGDRTLLEIVKKYYKYGKSTKVLKGTKYEYFLNVSRKKRKICKGNKLLLYILYMARGVPFLIGEKAF
;
A
#
# COMPACT_ATOMS: atom_id res chain seq x y z
N LEU A 1 13.49 -8.86 -6.15
CA LEU A 1 14.20 -8.46 -4.91
C LEU A 1 13.26 -8.39 -3.71
N ASP A 2 12.23 -7.54 -3.73
CA ASP A 2 11.33 -7.34 -2.56
C ASP A 2 10.14 -8.33 -2.53
N LYS A 3 9.71 -8.83 -3.71
CA LYS A 3 8.55 -9.74 -3.85
C LYS A 3 8.68 -11.01 -3.01
N ASP A 4 9.86 -11.64 -2.98
CA ASP A 4 10.08 -12.87 -2.19
C ASP A 4 9.95 -12.63 -0.69
N ASN A 5 10.34 -11.44 -0.21
CA ASN A 5 10.17 -11.08 1.18
C ASN A 5 8.68 -10.87 1.51
N ILE A 6 7.92 -10.22 0.63
CA ILE A 6 6.48 -10.06 0.79
C ILE A 6 5.78 -11.43 0.84
N MET A 7 6.17 -12.35 -0.05
CA MET A 7 5.49 -13.63 -0.25
C MET A 7 5.82 -14.69 0.80
N TYR A 8 7.07 -14.75 1.25
CA TYR A 8 7.55 -15.85 2.09
C TYR A 8 7.96 -15.44 3.51
N CYS A 9 8.20 -14.15 3.75
CA CYS A 9 8.70 -13.69 5.04
C CYS A 9 7.64 -12.94 5.87
N ASN A 10 6.50 -12.60 5.26
CA ASN A 10 5.46 -11.80 5.90
C ASN A 10 4.08 -12.42 5.64
N GLU A 11 3.18 -12.32 6.61
CA GLU A 11 1.80 -12.77 6.49
C GLU A 11 0.89 -11.65 5.97
N PRO A 12 -0.21 -11.97 5.26
CA PRO A 12 -1.22 -10.98 4.90
C PRO A 12 -1.74 -10.23 6.14
N ASP A 13 -1.57 -8.91 6.13
CA ASP A 13 -1.92 -8.04 7.25
C ASP A 13 -2.52 -6.76 6.68
N SER A 14 -3.81 -6.55 6.96
CA SER A 14 -4.58 -5.42 6.46
C SER A 14 -4.21 -4.09 7.12
N ILE A 15 -3.48 -4.14 8.24
CA ILE A 15 -2.92 -2.98 8.90
C ILE A 15 -1.56 -2.66 8.28
N LYS A 16 -0.67 -3.63 8.09
CA LYS A 16 0.69 -3.31 7.57
C LYS A 16 0.72 -3.03 6.06
N GLY A 17 -0.23 -3.56 5.29
CA GLY A 17 -0.51 -3.11 3.92
C GLY A 17 0.53 -3.50 2.86
N PHE A 18 1.39 -4.50 3.10
CA PHE A 18 2.40 -4.93 2.12
C PHE A 18 1.99 -6.14 1.27
N ALA A 19 1.10 -6.99 1.77
CA ALA A 19 0.55 -8.14 1.05
C ALA A 19 -0.93 -7.84 0.80
N LEU A 20 -1.21 -7.18 -0.32
CA LEU A 20 -2.53 -6.67 -0.66
C LEU A 20 -3.31 -7.69 -1.49
N PRO A 21 -4.61 -7.90 -1.22
CA PRO A 21 -5.45 -8.77 -2.03
C PRO A 21 -5.56 -8.21 -3.44
N ARG A 22 -5.29 -9.06 -4.44
CA ARG A 22 -5.40 -8.66 -5.84
C ARG A 22 -6.80 -8.91 -6.42
N VAL A 23 -7.54 -9.83 -5.81
CA VAL A 23 -8.91 -10.19 -6.19
C VAL A 23 -9.79 -10.06 -4.96
N ILE A 24 -10.89 -9.32 -5.09
CA ILE A 24 -11.92 -9.14 -4.07
C ILE A 24 -13.25 -9.45 -4.75
N SER A 25 -14.12 -10.22 -4.09
CA SER A 25 -15.43 -10.53 -4.66
C SER A 25 -16.26 -9.26 -4.85
N SER A 26 -17.01 -9.17 -5.96
CA SER A 26 -17.81 -7.99 -6.29
C SER A 26 -18.76 -7.55 -5.15
N PRO A 27 -19.46 -8.46 -4.44
CA PRO A 27 -20.31 -8.06 -3.30
C PRO A 27 -19.53 -7.44 -2.15
N LEU A 28 -18.34 -7.98 -1.83
CA LEU A 28 -17.48 -7.45 -0.76
C LEU A 28 -16.88 -6.11 -1.16
N LEU A 29 -16.43 -5.99 -2.41
CA LEU A 29 -15.86 -4.76 -2.96
C LEU A 29 -16.88 -3.63 -2.98
N SER A 30 -18.12 -3.91 -3.42
CA SER A 30 -19.21 -2.93 -3.42
C SER A 30 -19.53 -2.40 -2.02
N LYS A 31 -19.62 -3.28 -1.01
CA LYS A 31 -19.80 -2.87 0.39
C LYS A 31 -18.63 -2.04 0.91
N THR A 32 -17.41 -2.46 0.58
CA THR A 32 -16.18 -1.76 0.95
C THR A 32 -16.16 -0.33 0.40
N PHE A 33 -16.48 -0.16 -0.88
CA PHE A 33 -16.58 1.17 -1.49
C PHE A 33 -17.70 2.03 -0.89
N GLY A 34 -18.85 1.43 -0.55
CA GLY A 34 -19.92 2.15 0.14
C GLY A 34 -19.48 2.73 1.48
N ILE A 35 -18.74 1.94 2.27
CA ILE A 35 -18.16 2.39 3.55
C ILE A 35 -17.12 3.48 3.32
N LEU A 36 -16.15 3.25 2.42
CA LEU A 36 -15.10 4.23 2.14
C LEU A 36 -15.66 5.56 1.64
N ARG A 37 -16.66 5.53 0.76
CA ARG A 37 -17.30 6.75 0.24
C ARG A 37 -18.02 7.52 1.33
N ARG A 38 -18.74 6.83 2.22
CA ARG A 38 -19.39 7.46 3.38
C ARG A 38 -18.36 8.08 4.33
N ASP A 39 -17.28 7.35 4.60
CA ASP A 39 -16.33 7.72 5.65
C ASP A 39 -15.32 8.80 5.19
N LEU A 40 -15.00 8.86 3.89
CA LEU A 40 -14.12 9.86 3.29
C LEU A 40 -14.87 11.07 2.72
N GLY A 41 -16.15 10.93 2.39
CA GLY A 41 -16.95 12.00 1.78
C GLY A 41 -16.30 12.54 0.51
N GLU A 42 -16.19 13.85 0.40
CA GLU A 42 -15.57 14.55 -0.75
C GLU A 42 -14.10 14.20 -0.99
N LYS A 43 -13.42 13.63 0.02
CA LYS A 43 -12.02 13.19 -0.10
C LYS A 43 -11.90 11.86 -0.82
N PHE A 44 -12.98 11.09 -0.98
CA PHE A 44 -12.96 9.74 -1.52
C PHE A 44 -12.27 9.67 -2.89
N ASP A 45 -12.68 10.50 -3.84
CA ASP A 45 -12.13 10.50 -5.22
C ASP A 45 -10.72 11.13 -5.30
N GLN A 46 -10.23 11.71 -4.20
CA GLN A 46 -8.90 12.32 -4.11
C GLN A 46 -7.84 11.32 -3.61
N VAL A 47 -8.24 10.17 -3.06
CA VAL A 47 -7.31 9.17 -2.52
C VAL A 47 -6.63 8.41 -3.66
N ILE A 48 -5.40 8.78 -3.97
CA ILE A 48 -4.53 8.09 -4.94
C ILE A 48 -3.62 7.06 -4.24
N PHE A 49 -3.18 7.38 -3.03
CA PHE A 49 -2.40 6.49 -2.16
C PHE A 49 -2.76 6.81 -0.71
N PRO A 50 -2.97 5.82 0.17
CA PRO A 50 -2.86 4.37 -0.03
C PRO A 50 -4.21 3.66 -0.29
N ASP A 51 -4.85 3.91 -1.44
CA ASP A 51 -6.17 3.41 -1.82
C ASP A 51 -6.38 1.89 -1.61
N HIS A 52 -5.45 1.06 -2.09
CA HIS A 52 -5.54 -0.40 -1.98
C HIS A 52 -5.43 -0.88 -0.53
N GLU A 53 -4.66 -0.19 0.32
CA GLU A 53 -4.56 -0.50 1.74
C GLU A 53 -5.88 -0.18 2.45
N LEU A 54 -6.53 0.93 2.10
CA LEU A 54 -7.84 1.28 2.64
C LEU A 54 -8.91 0.26 2.24
N ILE A 55 -8.93 -0.13 0.97
CA ILE A 55 -9.83 -1.17 0.46
C ILE A 55 -9.60 -2.47 1.22
N TYR A 56 -8.35 -2.91 1.37
CA TYR A 56 -8.06 -4.15 2.09
C TYR A 56 -8.46 -4.08 3.56
N HIS A 57 -8.13 -2.99 4.24
CA HIS A 57 -8.49 -2.79 5.64
C HIS A 57 -9.99 -2.85 5.87
N VAL A 58 -10.77 -2.08 5.10
CA VAL A 58 -12.22 -2.09 5.24
C VAL A 58 -12.81 -3.44 4.84
N ALA A 59 -12.33 -4.06 3.75
CA ALA A 59 -12.76 -5.40 3.36
C ALA A 59 -12.47 -6.45 4.45
N SER A 60 -11.32 -6.37 5.12
CA SER A 60 -10.94 -7.29 6.20
C SER A 60 -11.84 -7.17 7.43
N SER A 61 -12.42 -5.98 7.69
CA SER A 61 -13.40 -5.82 8.76
C SER A 61 -14.76 -6.46 8.44
N LEU A 62 -15.03 -6.76 7.16
CA LEU A 62 -16.26 -7.37 6.67
C LEU A 62 -16.12 -8.89 6.44
N SER A 63 -14.90 -9.36 6.17
CA SER A 63 -14.60 -10.77 5.89
C SER A 63 -13.15 -11.10 6.22
N ASN A 64 -12.94 -12.18 6.97
CA ASN A 64 -11.61 -12.73 7.28
C ASN A 64 -11.16 -13.82 6.29
N SER A 65 -11.98 -14.16 5.29
CA SER A 65 -11.67 -15.21 4.31
C SER A 65 -10.64 -14.72 3.30
N VAL A 66 -9.37 -15.01 3.57
CA VAL A 66 -8.24 -14.69 2.70
C VAL A 66 -7.57 -15.99 2.25
N ASN A 67 -7.40 -16.15 0.93
CA ASN A 67 -6.62 -17.24 0.36
C ASN A 67 -5.36 -16.68 -0.31
N VAL A 68 -4.22 -17.31 -0.05
CA VAL A 68 -2.93 -16.93 -0.63
C VAL A 68 -2.55 -17.96 -1.68
N VAL A 69 -2.64 -17.53 -2.94
CA VAL A 69 -2.23 -18.32 -4.09
C VAL A 69 -0.75 -18.04 -4.35
N ARG A 70 0.08 -19.09 -4.39
CA ARG A 70 1.54 -18.96 -4.50
C ARG A 70 2.06 -19.08 -5.93
N GLU A 71 1.22 -19.44 -6.89
CA GLU A 71 1.58 -19.37 -8.30
C GLU A 71 1.64 -17.90 -8.77
N GLU A 72 2.59 -17.60 -9.66
CA GLU A 72 2.64 -16.29 -10.31
C GLU A 72 1.50 -16.18 -11.33
N LEU A 73 0.36 -15.63 -10.89
CA LEU A 73 -0.81 -15.45 -11.75
C LEU A 73 -0.83 -14.10 -12.47
N ILE A 74 -0.16 -13.08 -11.92
CA ILE A 74 -0.19 -11.71 -12.42
C ILE A 74 1.22 -11.14 -12.38
N SER A 75 1.75 -10.76 -13.54
CA SER A 75 2.98 -10.01 -13.65
C SER A 75 2.68 -8.54 -13.96
N HIS A 76 3.27 -7.64 -13.17
CA HIS A 76 3.12 -6.20 -13.35
C HIS A 76 4.45 -5.62 -13.81
N TYR A 77 4.43 -4.85 -14.90
CA TYR A 77 5.57 -4.07 -15.33
C TYR A 77 5.82 -2.96 -14.30
N GLY A 78 6.95 -3.06 -13.59
CA GLY A 78 7.36 -2.07 -12.61
C GLY A 78 7.89 -0.78 -13.25
N ASP A 79 8.38 0.09 -12.39
CA ASP A 79 9.09 1.31 -12.78
C ASP A 79 10.40 0.92 -13.51
N ARG A 80 10.62 1.48 -14.70
CA ARG A 80 11.76 1.16 -15.58
C ARG A 80 13.01 1.97 -15.26
N THR A 81 12.82 3.16 -14.68
CA THR A 81 13.91 4.10 -14.37
C THR A 81 13.86 4.59 -12.94
N LEU A 82 15.00 5.02 -12.40
CA LEU A 82 15.06 5.67 -11.09
C LEU A 82 14.20 6.93 -11.03
N LEU A 83 14.11 7.69 -12.13
CA LEU A 83 13.28 8.89 -12.20
C LEU A 83 11.78 8.57 -12.06
N GLU A 84 11.32 7.48 -12.66
CA GLU A 84 9.93 7.01 -12.51
C GLU A 84 9.63 6.65 -11.05
N ILE A 85 10.56 5.94 -10.39
CA ILE A 85 10.46 5.62 -8.95
C ILE A 85 10.33 6.92 -8.16
N VAL A 86 11.24 7.87 -8.36
CA VAL A 86 11.24 9.15 -7.62
C VAL A 86 9.92 9.91 -7.82
N LYS A 87 9.47 10.09 -9.07
CA LYS A 87 8.23 10.80 -9.39
C LYS A 87 7.00 10.14 -8.76
N LYS A 88 6.92 8.81 -8.85
CA LYS A 88 5.82 8.02 -8.29
C LYS A 88 5.74 8.13 -6.78
N TYR A 89 6.86 7.90 -6.09
CA TYR A 89 6.88 7.93 -4.64
C TYR A 89 6.72 9.36 -4.10
N TYR A 90 7.23 10.38 -4.79
CA TYR A 90 6.91 11.78 -4.49
C TYR A 90 5.40 12.06 -4.59
N LYS A 91 4.74 11.62 -5.67
CA LYS A 91 3.28 11.77 -5.81
C LYS A 91 2.51 11.05 -4.70
N TYR A 92 2.93 9.84 -4.31
CA TYR A 92 2.35 9.10 -3.19
C TYR A 92 2.51 9.84 -1.86
N GLY A 93 3.69 10.40 -1.61
CA GLY A 93 3.94 11.27 -0.46
C GLY A 93 2.98 12.44 -0.45
N LYS A 94 2.84 13.16 -1.56
CA LYS A 94 1.94 14.33 -1.65
C LYS A 94 0.47 13.97 -1.42
N SER A 95 0.00 12.82 -1.92
CA SER A 95 -1.40 12.40 -1.77
C SER A 95 -1.79 11.96 -0.36
N THR A 96 -0.83 11.68 0.52
CA THR A 96 -1.11 11.32 1.93
C THR A 96 -1.93 12.37 2.68
N LYS A 97 -1.77 13.65 2.31
CA LYS A 97 -2.48 14.77 2.94
C LYS A 97 -4.00 14.62 2.88
N VAL A 98 -4.53 13.94 1.88
CA VAL A 98 -5.97 13.68 1.73
C VAL A 98 -6.53 12.96 2.96
N LEU A 99 -5.75 12.05 3.56
CA LEU A 99 -6.19 11.28 4.72
C LEU A 99 -6.03 12.00 6.06
N LYS A 100 -5.37 13.15 6.12
CA LYS A 100 -5.23 13.92 7.36
C LYS A 100 -6.59 14.36 7.88
N GLY A 101 -6.80 14.24 9.19
CA GLY A 101 -8.08 14.56 9.84
C GLY A 101 -9.21 13.57 9.49
N THR A 102 -8.90 12.43 8.88
CA THR A 102 -9.85 11.33 8.68
C THR A 102 -9.53 10.20 9.66
N LYS A 103 -10.49 9.29 9.89
CA LYS A 103 -10.22 8.10 10.71
C LYS A 103 -9.14 7.17 10.13
N TYR A 104 -8.72 7.39 8.88
CA TYR A 104 -7.67 6.64 8.19
C TYR A 104 -6.28 7.29 8.29
N GLU A 105 -6.13 8.39 9.04
CA GLU A 105 -4.86 9.09 9.21
C GLU A 105 -3.73 8.17 9.73
N TYR A 106 -4.07 7.14 10.51
CA TYR A 106 -3.10 6.17 10.99
C TYR A 106 -2.37 5.42 9.85
N PHE A 107 -2.93 5.34 8.63
CA PHE A 107 -2.25 4.79 7.44
C PHE A 107 -1.05 5.60 6.96
N LEU A 108 -0.91 6.85 7.44
CA LEU A 108 0.22 7.70 7.14
C LEU A 108 1.48 7.32 7.92
N ASN A 109 1.34 6.58 9.03
CA ASN A 109 2.48 6.21 9.85
C ASN A 109 3.38 5.17 9.14
N VAL A 110 4.54 5.60 8.64
CA VAL A 110 5.51 4.77 7.92
C VAL A 110 6.06 3.60 8.78
N SER A 111 6.09 3.75 10.11
CA SER A 111 6.60 2.69 10.99
C SER A 111 5.79 1.40 10.94
N ARG A 112 4.51 1.48 10.56
CA ARG A 112 3.64 0.31 10.36
C ARG A 112 4.06 -0.55 9.17
N LYS A 113 4.77 0.05 8.19
CA LYS A 113 5.14 -0.61 6.92
C LYS A 113 6.48 -1.36 7.02
N LYS A 114 7.00 -1.54 8.23
CA LYS A 114 8.21 -2.33 8.48
C LYS A 114 7.92 -3.80 8.16
N ARG A 115 8.74 -4.37 7.28
CA ARG A 115 8.64 -5.75 6.83
C ARG A 115 9.77 -6.59 7.40
N LYS A 116 9.50 -7.87 7.62
CA LYS A 116 10.53 -8.86 7.91
C LYS A 116 11.28 -9.17 6.63
N ILE A 117 12.61 -9.05 6.68
CA ILE A 117 13.50 -9.41 5.57
C ILE A 117 14.19 -10.72 5.93
N CYS A 118 13.85 -11.79 5.21
CA CYS A 118 14.43 -13.12 5.42
C CYS A 118 15.08 -13.72 4.17
N LYS A 119 14.92 -13.09 2.99
CA LYS A 119 15.51 -13.53 1.72
C LYS A 119 16.25 -12.38 1.01
N GLY A 120 17.31 -12.72 0.28
CA GLY A 120 18.04 -11.80 -0.61
C GLY A 120 19.05 -10.88 0.08
N ASN A 121 19.68 -10.01 -0.71
CA ASN A 121 20.70 -9.08 -0.23
C ASN A 121 20.05 -7.89 0.51
N LYS A 122 20.26 -7.82 1.83
CA LYS A 122 19.73 -6.76 2.70
C LYS A 122 20.20 -5.36 2.30
N LEU A 123 21.46 -5.20 1.93
CA LEU A 123 22.02 -3.90 1.55
C LEU A 123 21.31 -3.34 0.30
N LEU A 124 21.15 -4.17 -0.73
CA LEU A 124 20.46 -3.77 -1.95
C LEU A 124 18.98 -3.44 -1.69
N LEU A 125 18.32 -4.17 -0.79
CA LEU A 125 16.95 -3.87 -0.36
C LEU A 125 16.86 -2.53 0.37
N TYR A 126 17.81 -2.23 1.26
CA TYR A 126 17.83 -0.93 1.94
C TYR A 126 18.07 0.22 0.97
N ILE A 127 18.96 0.08 0.00
CA ILE A 127 19.15 1.08 -1.07
C ILE A 127 17.84 1.31 -1.83
N LEU A 128 17.14 0.23 -2.21
CA LEU A 128 15.85 0.33 -2.87
C LEU A 128 14.79 1.03 -1.99
N TYR A 129 14.78 0.74 -0.69
CA TYR A 129 13.86 1.40 0.25
C TYR A 129 14.18 2.88 0.42
N MET A 130 15.46 3.26 0.43
CA MET A 130 15.87 4.67 0.46
C MET A 130 15.45 5.39 -0.82
N ALA A 131 15.67 4.78 -1.99
CA ALA A 131 15.27 5.33 -3.29
C ALA A 131 13.75 5.58 -3.41
N ARG A 132 12.95 4.86 -2.63
CA ARG A 132 11.48 5.02 -2.54
C ARG A 132 11.06 5.96 -1.41
N GLY A 133 11.68 5.80 -0.24
CA GLY A 133 11.32 6.50 0.99
C GLY A 133 11.70 7.98 0.98
N VAL A 134 12.87 8.33 0.44
CA VAL A 134 13.31 9.74 0.36
C VAL A 134 12.35 10.59 -0.48
N PRO A 135 11.99 10.22 -1.72
CA PRO A 135 11.00 10.96 -2.50
C PRO A 135 9.63 11.04 -1.83
N PHE A 136 9.20 9.95 -1.18
CA PHE A 136 7.95 9.91 -0.44
C PHE A 136 7.90 10.94 0.69
N LEU A 137 8.93 10.98 1.55
CA LEU A 137 9.01 11.92 2.66
C LEU A 137 9.10 13.37 2.17
N ILE A 138 9.79 13.61 1.05
CA ILE A 138 9.83 14.93 0.41
C ILE A 138 8.43 15.32 -0.06
N GLY A 139 7.69 14.42 -0.72
CA GLY A 139 6.33 14.69 -1.18
C GLY A 139 5.33 14.92 -0.05
N GLU A 140 5.47 14.19 1.07
CA GLU A 140 4.64 14.34 2.25
C GLU A 140 4.82 15.72 2.92
N LYS A 141 6.07 16.23 2.92
CA LYS A 141 6.43 17.53 3.51
C LYS A 141 6.31 18.71 2.54
N ALA A 142 6.30 18.48 1.22
CA ALA A 142 6.10 19.52 0.22
C ALA A 142 4.76 20.21 0.45
N PHE A 143 4.69 21.54 0.38
CA PHE A 143 3.53 22.38 0.74
C PHE A 143 2.23 22.05 -0.02
#